data_AF-A0A7V4THP8-F1
#
_entry.id   AF-A0A7V4THP8-F1
#
_cell.length_a   1.000
_cell.length_b   1.000
_cell.length_c   1.000
_cell.angle_alpha   90.00
_cell.angle_beta   90.00
_cell.angle_gamma   90.00
#
_symmetry.space_group_name_H-M   'P 1'
#
loop_
_entity.id
_entity.type
_entity.pdbx_description
1 polymer ?
#
loop_
_entity_poly.entity_id
_entity_poly.type
_entity_poly.pdbx_seq_one_letter_code
_entity_poly.pdbx_strand_id
1 'polypeptide(L)'
;MMDVGEDVVGRNLSGLALGVFLVLFLGTSLAATVLDYALCRGLDKDGLPLDRTDKFSTEDKAVIFWVFLEGVKKGDEFRFEFLPPEGLPVESSLVLESDEAYVGVQGELPLGSRAVPSGRWVACFYAAQDKLIETSFTLVESNIVESASREEAIKRTVSLLQEFGYTVLDVGFSEEDNQAYIRMEMASRALDQALWNQLGVGFDALKRVFPEAAWLVVQLVMEKEYVLSFQVKAYDFDIWRRGYLSSDDFWKKRVLRYVYNIRRREEIQDVRGFYSEKFGVVF
;
A
#
# COMPACT_ATOMS: atom_id res chain seq x y z
N MET A 1 76.49 48.38 33.95
CA MET A 1 76.61 49.75 34.51
C MET A 1 75.17 50.22 34.72
N MET A 2 74.73 50.33 35.99
CA MET A 2 73.63 51.15 36.58
C MET A 2 72.33 51.31 35.77
N ASP A 3 71.11 51.21 36.28
CA ASP A 3 70.51 51.29 37.62
C ASP A 3 69.01 50.90 37.44
N VAL A 4 68.36 50.17 38.37
CA VAL A 4 67.32 50.67 39.34
C VAL A 4 66.04 51.21 38.65
N GLY A 5 64.80 50.94 39.04
CA GLY A 5 64.14 50.22 40.14
C GLY A 5 62.62 50.21 39.84
N GLU A 6 61.90 49.17 40.25
CA GLU A 6 60.85 49.17 41.29
C GLU A 6 59.60 50.05 41.07
N ASP A 7 58.47 49.32 40.96
CA ASP A 7 57.10 49.54 41.49
C ASP A 7 56.29 50.82 41.19
N VAL A 8 55.03 50.61 40.78
CA VAL A 8 53.83 50.81 41.63
C VAL A 8 52.55 50.33 40.90
N VAL A 9 51.75 49.61 41.69
CA VAL A 9 50.43 49.01 41.43
C VAL A 9 49.30 50.04 41.29
N GLY A 10 48.30 49.80 40.42
CA GLY A 10 47.07 50.61 40.43
C GLY A 10 45.97 50.32 39.40
N ARG A 11 45.27 49.18 39.55
CA ARG A 11 43.84 48.88 39.27
C ARG A 11 43.12 49.36 37.98
N ASN A 12 42.68 48.36 37.22
CA ASN A 12 41.36 48.11 36.60
C ASN A 12 40.57 49.25 35.92
N LEU A 13 40.19 49.05 34.65
CA LEU A 13 38.82 48.66 34.26
C LEU A 13 38.72 48.37 32.74
N SER A 14 38.11 47.22 32.43
CA SER A 14 37.28 46.93 31.24
C SER A 14 37.83 47.23 29.84
N GLY A 15 38.19 46.16 29.09
CA GLY A 15 38.41 46.20 27.65
C GLY A 15 37.89 44.95 26.96
N LEU A 16 36.63 45.02 26.53
CA LEU A 16 35.99 44.27 25.42
C LEU A 16 36.58 42.90 25.04
N ALA A 17 36.00 41.84 25.60
CA ALA A 17 36.00 40.54 24.94
C ALA A 17 35.05 40.62 23.73
N LEU A 18 35.63 40.57 22.53
CA LEU A 18 34.90 40.46 21.27
C LEU A 18 34.22 39.07 21.25
N GLY A 19 32.97 39.02 21.72
CA GLY A 19 32.13 37.84 21.64
C GLY A 19 31.80 37.57 20.18
N VAL A 20 32.39 36.52 19.61
CA VAL A 20 31.90 35.89 18.39
C VAL A 20 30.50 35.36 18.71
N PHE A 21 29.48 36.12 18.31
CA PHE A 21 28.10 35.68 18.33
C PHE A 21 27.96 34.61 17.24
N LEU A 22 28.18 33.35 17.62
CA LEU A 22 27.75 32.21 16.84
C LEU A 22 26.21 32.24 16.88
N VAL A 23 25.60 32.88 15.88
CA VAL A 23 24.15 32.76 15.67
C VAL A 23 23.92 31.34 15.18
N LEU A 24 23.71 30.43 16.14
CA LEU A 24 23.03 29.18 15.86
C LEU A 24 21.64 29.57 15.37
N PHE A 25 21.44 29.52 14.06
CA PHE A 25 20.11 29.35 13.50
C PHE A 25 19.57 28.03 14.05
N LEU A 26 18.92 28.09 15.21
CA LEU A 26 17.86 27.15 15.55
C LEU A 26 16.72 27.46 14.57
N GLY A 27 16.92 27.02 13.33
CA GLY A 27 15.82 26.78 12.42
C GLY A 27 14.95 25.76 13.12
N THR A 28 13.86 26.24 13.70
CA THR A 28 12.74 25.39 14.06
C THR A 28 12.19 24.88 12.73
N SER A 29 12.79 23.79 12.23
CA SER A 29 12.13 22.96 11.24
C SER A 29 10.79 22.60 11.87
N LEU A 30 9.71 23.15 11.34
CA LEU A 30 8.38 22.64 11.61
C LEU A 30 8.43 21.18 11.15
N ALA A 31 8.45 20.26 12.11
CA ALA A 31 8.52 18.84 11.83
C ALA A 31 7.39 18.48 10.85
N ALA A 32 7.73 17.72 9.82
CA ALA A 32 6.77 17.24 8.83
C ALA A 32 5.54 16.64 9.53
N THR A 33 4.35 17.05 9.11
CA THR A 33 3.10 16.56 9.69
C THR A 33 2.60 15.37 8.88
N VAL A 34 2.35 14.24 9.54
CA VAL A 34 1.71 13.08 8.91
C VAL A 34 0.23 13.38 8.71
N LEU A 35 -0.23 13.35 7.47
CA LEU A 35 -1.63 13.55 7.09
C LEU A 35 -2.37 12.23 6.91
N ASP A 36 -1.71 11.21 6.36
CA ASP A 36 -2.29 9.89 6.09
C ASP A 36 -1.18 8.84 5.98
N TYR A 37 -1.52 7.56 6.15
CA TYR A 37 -0.60 6.46 5.90
C TYR A 37 -1.34 5.19 5.47
N ALA A 38 -0.61 4.28 4.82
CA ALA A 38 -1.12 2.98 4.43
C ALA A 38 -0.01 1.94 4.33
N LEU A 39 -0.34 0.71 4.71
CA LEU A 39 0.30 -0.47 4.16
C LEU A 39 -0.48 -0.89 2.90
N CYS A 40 0.22 -1.16 1.81
CA CYS A 40 -0.42 -1.39 0.50
C CYS A 40 0.43 -2.31 -0.40
N ARG A 41 -0.19 -2.86 -1.44
CA ARG A 41 0.46 -3.82 -2.38
C ARG A 41 1.16 -3.15 -3.56
N GLY A 42 0.95 -1.84 -3.73
CA GLY A 42 1.42 -1.08 -4.87
C GLY A 42 1.02 0.38 -4.74
N LEU A 43 1.54 1.21 -5.64
CA LEU A 43 1.04 2.56 -5.88
C LEU A 43 0.50 2.65 -7.30
N ASP A 44 -0.50 3.48 -7.51
CA ASP A 44 -0.98 3.81 -8.84
C ASP A 44 -0.11 4.89 -9.51
N LYS A 45 -0.50 5.30 -10.72
CA LYS A 45 0.22 6.32 -11.48
C LYS A 45 0.40 7.66 -10.74
N ASP A 46 -0.53 8.00 -9.87
CA ASP A 46 -0.52 9.27 -9.14
C ASP A 46 0.18 9.14 -7.77
N GLY A 47 0.78 7.97 -7.50
CA GLY A 47 1.47 7.68 -6.24
C GLY A 47 0.53 7.37 -5.08
N LEU A 48 -0.74 7.02 -5.37
CA LEU A 48 -1.73 6.69 -4.35
C LEU A 48 -1.72 5.18 -4.02
N PRO A 49 -1.96 4.79 -2.76
CA PRO A 49 -1.96 3.39 -2.33
C PRO A 49 -2.97 2.50 -3.07
N LEU A 50 -2.48 1.36 -3.57
CA LEU A 50 -3.28 0.25 -4.10
C LEU A 50 -3.51 -0.81 -3.03
N ASP A 51 -4.77 -1.20 -2.84
CA ASP A 51 -5.18 -2.26 -1.91
C ASP A 51 -4.68 -2.03 -0.47
N ARG A 52 -5.20 -1.00 0.22
CA ARG A 52 -4.80 -0.64 1.60
C ARG A 52 -5.13 -1.79 2.56
N THR A 53 -4.12 -2.50 3.06
CA THR A 53 -4.29 -3.79 3.78
C THR A 53 -3.24 -3.98 4.87
N ASP A 54 -3.55 -4.78 5.87
CA ASP A 54 -2.62 -5.28 6.89
C ASP A 54 -2.32 -6.77 6.75
N LYS A 55 -2.82 -7.41 5.69
CA LYS A 55 -2.53 -8.81 5.34
C LYS A 55 -1.92 -8.92 3.96
N PHE A 56 -0.81 -9.65 3.89
CA PHE A 56 -0.01 -9.91 2.68
C PHE A 56 0.31 -11.40 2.58
N SER A 57 0.70 -11.88 1.41
CA SER A 57 1.29 -13.21 1.26
C SER A 57 2.76 -13.13 0.86
N THR A 58 3.52 -14.19 1.13
CA THR A 58 4.92 -14.31 0.65
C THR A 58 5.06 -14.30 -0.87
N GLU A 59 3.96 -14.38 -1.62
CA GLU A 59 3.91 -14.28 -3.08
C GLU A 59 3.51 -12.89 -3.59
N ASP A 60 3.16 -11.97 -2.70
CA ASP A 60 3.10 -10.56 -3.06
C ASP A 60 4.52 -10.09 -3.45
N LYS A 61 4.65 -9.06 -4.29
CA LYS A 61 5.99 -8.58 -4.71
C LYS A 61 6.71 -7.88 -3.57
N ALA A 62 5.96 -7.06 -2.82
CA ALA A 62 6.44 -6.27 -1.72
C ALA A 62 5.30 -5.85 -0.79
N VAL A 63 5.68 -5.44 0.42
CA VAL A 63 4.85 -4.61 1.30
C VAL A 63 5.32 -3.17 1.16
N ILE A 64 4.43 -2.27 0.76
CA ILE A 64 4.74 -0.83 0.67
C ILE A 64 4.16 -0.14 1.90
N PHE A 65 5.00 0.57 2.64
CA PHE A 65 4.59 1.49 3.69
C PHE A 65 4.63 2.91 3.14
N TRP A 66 3.46 3.44 2.79
CA TRP A 66 3.27 4.77 2.24
C TRP A 66 2.82 5.75 3.33
N VAL A 67 3.39 6.95 3.34
CA VAL A 67 3.07 8.02 4.30
C VAL A 67 2.92 9.34 3.54
N PHE A 68 1.82 10.04 3.78
CA PHE A 68 1.55 11.36 3.21
C PHE A 68 1.88 12.45 4.22
N LEU A 69 2.70 13.40 3.79
CA LEU A 69 3.29 14.43 4.65
C LEU A 69 2.93 15.82 4.16
N GLU A 70 2.82 16.75 5.10
CA GLU A 70 2.73 18.19 4.85
C GLU A 70 3.97 18.92 5.39
N GLY A 71 4.41 19.94 4.64
CA GLY A 71 5.38 20.94 5.12
C GLY A 71 6.84 20.48 5.09
N VAL A 72 7.17 19.46 4.31
CA VAL A 72 8.52 18.89 4.22
C VAL A 72 9.51 19.85 3.55
N LYS A 73 10.79 19.71 3.90
CA LYS A 73 11.90 20.53 3.40
C LYS A 73 12.96 19.69 2.71
N LYS A 74 13.67 20.31 1.78
CA LYS A 74 14.87 19.75 1.17
C LYS A 74 15.86 19.38 2.27
N GLY A 75 16.35 18.15 2.22
CA GLY A 75 17.27 17.58 3.20
C GLY A 75 16.59 16.91 4.39
N ASP A 76 15.25 16.95 4.50
CA ASP A 76 14.55 16.12 5.48
C ASP A 76 14.81 14.64 5.17
N GLU A 77 15.18 13.88 6.21
CA GLU A 77 15.42 12.45 6.15
C GLU A 77 14.25 11.68 6.78
N PHE A 78 13.74 10.72 6.01
CA PHE A 78 12.71 9.79 6.42
C PHE A 78 13.28 8.38 6.44
N ARG A 79 12.92 7.60 7.46
CA ARG A 79 13.34 6.20 7.58
C ARG A 79 12.13 5.30 7.78
N PHE A 80 12.15 4.17 7.10
CA PHE A 80 11.19 3.09 7.23
C PHE A 80 11.91 1.86 7.74
N GLU A 81 11.30 1.21 8.71
CA GLU A 81 11.84 0.00 9.34
C GLU A 81 10.74 -1.07 9.38
N PHE A 82 11.08 -2.26 8.91
CA PHE A 82 10.21 -3.44 8.95
C PHE A 82 10.84 -4.47 9.90
N LEU A 83 10.19 -4.67 11.03
CA LEU A 83 10.60 -5.60 12.07
C LEU A 83 9.97 -6.97 11.81
N PRO A 84 10.77 -8.01 11.51
CA PRO A 84 10.25 -9.36 11.35
C PRO A 84 9.80 -9.96 12.68
N PRO A 85 8.98 -11.03 12.64
CA PRO A 85 8.71 -11.84 13.84
C PRO A 85 10.01 -12.43 14.42
N GLU A 86 10.96 -12.79 13.54
CA GLU A 86 12.26 -13.32 13.90
C GLU A 86 13.34 -12.79 12.92
N GLY A 87 14.51 -12.42 13.45
CA GLY A 87 15.65 -11.96 12.63
C GLY A 87 15.94 -10.47 12.76
N LEU A 88 16.64 -9.93 11.76
CA LEU A 88 17.08 -8.53 11.75
C LEU A 88 16.06 -7.63 11.04
N PRO A 89 15.90 -6.37 11.49
CA PRO A 89 15.10 -5.37 10.79
C PRO A 89 15.54 -5.18 9.34
N VAL A 90 14.57 -4.86 8.48
CA VAL A 90 14.82 -4.35 7.13
C VAL A 90 14.55 -2.86 7.13
N GLU A 91 15.56 -2.07 6.78
CA GLU A 91 15.47 -0.61 6.81
C GLU A 91 15.66 0.00 5.41
N SER A 92 14.98 1.12 5.19
CA SER A 92 15.22 2.00 4.04
C SER A 92 15.11 3.45 4.49
N SER A 93 15.86 4.33 3.82
CA SER A 93 15.80 5.77 4.08
C SER A 93 15.68 6.56 2.79
N LEU A 94 15.11 7.75 2.91
CA LEU A 94 14.89 8.69 1.83
C LEU A 94 15.26 10.09 2.33
N VAL A 95 16.02 10.83 1.52
CA VAL A 95 16.31 12.25 1.76
C VAL A 95 15.64 13.06 0.65
N LEU A 96 14.86 14.08 1.01
CA LEU A 96 14.19 14.90 0.00
C LEU A 96 15.16 15.85 -0.72
N GLU A 97 15.00 15.95 -2.03
CA GLU A 97 15.84 16.77 -2.90
C GLU A 97 15.27 18.18 -3.14
N SER A 98 13.98 18.39 -2.84
CA SER A 98 13.22 19.62 -3.00
C SER A 98 12.34 19.91 -1.77
N ASP A 99 11.96 21.17 -1.62
CA ASP A 99 10.88 21.56 -0.71
C ASP A 99 9.54 21.18 -1.33
N GLU A 100 8.68 20.51 -0.58
CA GLU A 100 7.34 20.14 -1.04
C GLU A 100 6.30 20.56 0.00
N ALA A 101 5.21 21.17 -0.45
CA ALA A 101 4.07 21.47 0.44
C ALA A 101 3.39 20.17 0.91
N TYR A 102 3.26 19.21 -0.01
CA TYR A 102 2.66 17.91 0.21
C TYR A 102 3.43 16.84 -0.56
N VAL A 103 3.76 15.72 0.08
CA VAL A 103 4.47 14.61 -0.58
C VAL A 103 4.03 13.26 -0.03
N GLY A 104 3.93 12.27 -0.91
CA GLY A 104 3.84 10.86 -0.53
C GLY A 104 5.24 10.25 -0.53
N VAL A 105 5.70 9.76 0.62
CA VAL A 105 6.96 9.02 0.76
C VAL A 105 6.66 7.54 1.03
N GLN A 106 7.58 6.66 0.66
CA GLN A 106 7.39 5.22 0.85
C GLN A 106 8.67 4.49 1.25
N GLY A 107 8.49 3.42 2.02
CA GLY A 107 9.46 2.36 2.23
C GLY A 107 8.91 1.05 1.69
N GLU A 108 9.80 0.15 1.27
CA GLU A 108 9.43 -1.12 0.65
C GLU A 108 10.12 -2.29 1.35
N LEU A 109 9.34 -3.31 1.70
CA LEU A 109 9.84 -4.64 2.07
C LEU A 109 9.67 -5.57 0.87
N PRO A 110 10.75 -5.88 0.11
CA PRO A 110 10.66 -6.80 -1.01
C PRO A 110 10.50 -8.24 -0.54
N LEU A 111 9.53 -8.96 -1.11
CA LEU A 111 9.21 -10.34 -0.71
C LEU A 111 9.75 -11.37 -1.72
N GLY A 112 9.86 -11.01 -3.00
CA GLY A 112 10.11 -11.96 -4.11
C GLY A 112 11.54 -12.51 -4.29
N SER A 113 12.49 -12.28 -3.37
CA SER A 113 13.90 -12.68 -3.58
C SER A 113 14.60 -13.30 -2.37
N ARG A 114 13.96 -13.36 -1.20
CA ARG A 114 14.53 -13.92 0.04
C ARG A 114 13.45 -14.71 0.76
N ALA A 115 13.86 -15.70 1.56
CA ALA A 115 12.96 -16.32 2.52
C ALA A 115 12.59 -15.27 3.58
N VAL A 116 11.47 -14.58 3.38
CA VAL A 116 10.93 -13.61 4.33
C VAL A 116 10.05 -14.38 5.32
N PRO A 117 10.31 -14.32 6.63
CA PRO A 117 9.56 -15.12 7.60
C PRO A 117 8.08 -14.69 7.61
N SER A 118 7.19 -15.66 7.49
CA SER A 118 5.74 -15.46 7.70
C SER A 118 5.44 -15.15 9.17
N GLY A 119 4.31 -14.50 9.43
CA GLY A 119 3.84 -14.17 10.77
C GLY A 119 3.56 -12.69 10.92
N ARG A 120 3.57 -12.22 12.17
CA ARG A 120 3.28 -10.82 12.51
C ARG A 120 4.54 -9.98 12.38
N TRP A 121 4.46 -8.93 11.57
CA TRP A 121 5.49 -7.92 11.37
C TRP A 121 5.05 -6.59 11.97
N VAL A 122 6.02 -5.72 12.24
CA VAL A 122 5.78 -4.32 12.62
C VAL A 122 6.48 -3.42 11.61
N ALA A 123 5.79 -2.38 11.16
CA ALA A 123 6.33 -1.35 10.27
C ALA A 123 6.37 -0.02 11.02
N CYS A 124 7.54 0.60 11.04
CA CYS A 124 7.80 1.86 11.72
C CYS A 124 8.23 2.93 10.70
N PHE A 125 7.75 4.16 10.91
CA PHE A 125 8.15 5.33 10.14
C PHE A 125 8.73 6.40 11.06
N TYR A 126 9.86 6.96 10.65
CA TYR A 126 10.60 7.97 11.39
C TYR A 126 10.85 9.21 10.53
N ALA A 127 10.82 10.38 11.15
CA ALA A 127 11.29 11.65 10.57
C ALA A 127 12.24 12.31 11.56
N ALA A 128 13.41 12.76 11.11
CA ALA A 128 14.42 13.40 11.97
C ALA A 128 14.73 12.64 13.28
N GLN A 129 14.82 11.29 13.18
CA GLN A 129 15.01 10.33 14.29
C GLN A 129 13.79 10.06 15.18
N ASP A 130 12.74 10.88 15.12
CA ASP A 130 11.52 10.65 15.89
C ASP A 130 10.63 9.60 15.22
N LYS A 131 10.17 8.60 15.98
CA LYS A 131 9.21 7.61 15.51
C LYS A 131 7.81 8.24 15.47
N LEU A 132 7.26 8.41 14.27
CA LEU A 132 5.97 9.05 14.08
C LEU A 132 4.83 8.03 13.93
N ILE A 133 5.10 6.87 13.30
CA ILE A 133 4.08 5.84 13.06
C ILE A 133 4.66 4.47 13.41
N GLU A 134 3.83 3.66 14.07
CA GLU A 134 4.04 2.23 14.26
C GLU A 134 2.74 1.51 13.91
N THR A 135 2.82 0.52 13.03
CA THR A 135 1.68 -0.31 12.64
C THR A 135 2.12 -1.76 12.48
N SER A 136 1.18 -2.71 12.47
CA SER A 136 1.50 -4.13 12.25
C SER A 136 0.78 -4.70 11.06
N PHE A 137 1.39 -5.71 10.44
CA PHE A 137 0.77 -6.51 9.39
C PHE A 137 1.09 -7.99 9.58
N THR A 138 0.34 -8.84 8.89
CA THR A 138 0.55 -10.28 8.86
C THR A 138 1.00 -10.69 7.47
N LEU A 139 2.13 -11.38 7.40
CA LEU A 139 2.61 -12.04 6.20
C LEU A 139 2.22 -13.53 6.26
N VAL A 140 1.32 -13.96 5.39
CA VAL A 140 0.86 -15.34 5.30
C VAL A 140 1.76 -16.11 4.33
N GLU A 141 2.27 -17.26 4.77
CA GLU A 141 3.05 -18.13 3.89
C GLU A 141 2.17 -18.65 2.75
N SER A 142 2.72 -18.59 1.53
CA SER A 142 2.07 -19.08 0.34
C SER A 142 3.09 -19.59 -0.67
N ASN A 143 2.71 -20.67 -1.35
CA ASN A 143 3.52 -21.39 -2.33
C ASN A 143 2.66 -21.81 -3.54
N ILE A 144 1.68 -21.00 -3.94
CA ILE A 144 0.79 -21.28 -5.08
C ILE A 144 1.60 -21.47 -6.37
N VAL A 145 2.65 -20.67 -6.59
CA VAL A 145 3.53 -20.76 -7.79
C VAL A 145 4.26 -22.11 -7.87
N GLU A 146 4.47 -22.78 -6.73
CA GLU A 146 5.12 -24.10 -6.66
C GLU A 146 4.15 -25.28 -6.86
N SER A 147 2.87 -25.01 -7.17
CA SER A 147 1.86 -26.06 -7.33
C SER A 147 2.19 -26.99 -8.50
N ALA A 148 2.01 -28.30 -8.31
CA ALA A 148 2.27 -29.30 -9.34
C ALA A 148 1.16 -29.36 -10.40
N SER A 149 -0.04 -28.88 -10.06
CA SER A 149 -1.17 -28.77 -10.99
C SER A 149 -1.99 -27.50 -10.75
N ARG A 150 -2.85 -27.20 -11.72
CA ARG A 150 -3.81 -26.08 -11.64
C ARG A 150 -4.84 -26.29 -10.54
N GLU A 151 -5.33 -27.51 -10.35
CA GLU A 151 -6.28 -27.84 -9.28
C GLU A 151 -5.64 -27.61 -7.91
N GLU A 152 -4.35 -27.93 -7.77
CA GLU A 152 -3.61 -27.62 -6.55
C GLU A 152 -3.42 -26.11 -6.36
N ALA A 153 -3.06 -25.38 -7.40
CA ALA A 153 -2.95 -23.92 -7.36
C ALA A 153 -4.28 -23.25 -6.96
N ILE A 154 -5.40 -23.74 -7.49
CA ILE A 154 -6.76 -23.29 -7.12
C ILE A 154 -7.00 -23.55 -5.62
N LYS A 155 -6.74 -24.76 -5.12
CA LYS A 155 -6.94 -25.10 -3.71
C LYS A 155 -6.11 -24.21 -2.78
N ARG A 156 -4.81 -24.04 -3.09
CA ARG A 156 -3.91 -23.18 -2.31
C ARG A 156 -4.37 -21.72 -2.33
N THR A 157 -4.85 -21.25 -3.48
CA THR A 157 -5.43 -19.90 -3.64
C THR A 157 -6.68 -19.71 -2.80
N VAL A 158 -7.59 -20.69 -2.82
CA VAL A 158 -8.81 -20.66 -1.98
C VAL A 158 -8.43 -20.59 -0.51
N SER A 159 -7.49 -21.42 -0.04
CA SER A 159 -7.02 -21.39 1.35
C SER A 159 -6.40 -20.03 1.71
N LEU A 160 -5.56 -19.46 0.84
CA LEU A 160 -4.95 -18.14 1.09
C LEU A 160 -6.02 -17.04 1.21
N LEU A 161 -7.02 -17.04 0.33
CA LEU A 161 -8.11 -16.05 0.39
C LEU A 161 -8.97 -16.21 1.65
N GLN A 162 -9.14 -17.44 2.15
CA GLN A 162 -9.79 -17.70 3.43
C GLN A 162 -8.98 -17.14 4.61
N GLU A 163 -7.65 -17.25 4.60
CA GLU A 163 -6.77 -16.61 5.60
C GLU A 163 -6.87 -15.08 5.58
N PHE A 164 -7.14 -14.50 4.40
CA PHE A 164 -7.44 -13.07 4.25
C PHE A 164 -8.85 -12.70 4.72
N GLY A 165 -9.71 -13.67 5.05
CA GLY A 165 -11.06 -13.46 5.55
C GLY A 165 -12.15 -13.49 4.47
N TYR A 166 -11.82 -13.91 3.25
CA TYR A 166 -12.78 -14.01 2.15
C TYR A 166 -13.42 -15.40 2.08
N THR A 167 -14.71 -15.44 1.75
CA THR A 167 -15.41 -16.69 1.46
C THR A 167 -15.44 -16.91 -0.05
N VAL A 168 -14.61 -17.83 -0.54
CA VAL A 168 -14.59 -18.23 -1.95
C VAL A 168 -15.63 -19.31 -2.20
N LEU A 169 -16.45 -19.10 -3.23
CA LEU A 169 -17.52 -20.00 -3.64
C LEU A 169 -17.12 -20.85 -4.84
N ASP A 170 -16.38 -20.27 -5.78
CA ASP A 170 -15.99 -20.94 -7.03
C ASP A 170 -14.77 -20.27 -7.66
N VAL A 171 -13.95 -21.05 -8.38
CA VAL A 171 -12.78 -20.57 -9.15
C VAL A 171 -12.67 -21.42 -10.39
N GLY A 172 -12.55 -20.80 -11.57
CA GLY A 172 -12.47 -21.55 -12.81
C GLY A 172 -11.96 -20.76 -14.00
N PHE A 173 -11.91 -21.45 -15.14
CA PHE A 173 -11.47 -20.91 -16.42
C PHE A 173 -12.39 -21.40 -17.55
N SER A 174 -12.86 -20.48 -18.38
CA SER A 174 -13.58 -20.76 -19.62
C SER A 174 -12.59 -20.72 -20.78
N GLU A 175 -12.36 -21.85 -21.44
CA GLU A 175 -11.51 -21.92 -22.64
C GLU A 175 -12.16 -21.22 -23.83
N GLU A 176 -13.48 -21.30 -23.96
CA GLU A 176 -14.27 -20.69 -25.04
C GLU A 176 -14.13 -19.16 -25.03
N ASP A 177 -14.23 -18.56 -23.84
CA ASP A 177 -14.16 -17.10 -23.67
C ASP A 177 -12.75 -16.60 -23.33
N ASN A 178 -11.79 -17.52 -23.13
CA ASN A 178 -10.46 -17.24 -22.57
C ASN A 178 -10.53 -16.35 -21.32
N GLN A 179 -11.33 -16.79 -20.35
CA GLN A 179 -11.71 -16.01 -19.18
C GLN A 179 -11.49 -16.81 -17.89
N ALA A 180 -10.68 -16.27 -16.99
CA ALA A 180 -10.58 -16.76 -15.61
C ALA A 180 -11.60 -16.04 -14.73
N TYR A 181 -12.24 -16.77 -13.81
CA TYR A 181 -13.19 -16.19 -12.88
C TYR A 181 -13.02 -16.71 -11.46
N ILE A 182 -13.34 -15.85 -10.49
CA ILE A 182 -13.48 -16.20 -9.08
C ILE A 182 -14.80 -15.63 -8.57
N ARG A 183 -15.57 -16.45 -7.86
CA ARG A 183 -16.80 -16.06 -7.19
C ARG A 183 -16.59 -16.09 -5.68
N MET A 184 -16.95 -15.01 -5.02
CA MET A 184 -16.83 -14.85 -3.56
C MET A 184 -18.11 -14.26 -2.98
N GLU A 185 -18.37 -14.48 -1.70
CA GLU A 185 -19.31 -13.64 -0.96
C GLU A 185 -18.74 -12.23 -0.84
N MET A 186 -19.59 -11.22 -0.97
CA MET A 186 -19.19 -9.82 -0.87
C MET A 186 -18.73 -9.49 0.56
N ALA A 187 -17.50 -8.97 0.72
CA ALA A 187 -16.91 -8.74 2.03
C ALA A 187 -17.47 -7.51 2.77
N SER A 188 -17.94 -6.50 2.02
CA SER A 188 -18.62 -5.31 2.55
C SER A 188 -20.00 -5.16 1.93
N ARG A 189 -20.93 -4.51 2.64
CA ARG A 189 -22.24 -4.12 2.06
C ARG A 189 -22.21 -2.76 1.38
N ALA A 190 -21.06 -2.08 1.38
CA ALA A 190 -20.86 -0.79 0.75
C ALA A 190 -19.75 -0.88 -0.33
N LEU A 191 -19.69 0.13 -1.20
CA LEU A 191 -18.59 0.31 -2.15
C LEU A 191 -17.42 1.04 -1.49
N ASP A 192 -16.85 0.41 -0.48
CA ASP A 192 -15.75 0.94 0.33
C ASP A 192 -14.39 0.31 -0.03
N GLN A 193 -13.35 0.72 0.69
CA GLN A 193 -12.00 0.19 0.50
C GLN A 193 -11.92 -1.33 0.65
N ALA A 194 -12.72 -1.94 1.54
CA ALA A 194 -12.70 -3.39 1.74
C ALA A 194 -13.20 -4.13 0.50
N LEU A 195 -14.25 -3.62 -0.16
CA LEU A 195 -14.71 -4.15 -1.43
C LEU A 195 -13.66 -3.98 -2.54
N TRP A 196 -13.07 -2.79 -2.68
CA TRP A 196 -12.06 -2.55 -3.71
C TRP A 196 -10.82 -3.42 -3.52
N ASN A 197 -10.38 -3.61 -2.27
CA ASN A 197 -9.31 -4.55 -1.91
C ASN A 197 -9.67 -5.99 -2.29
N GLN A 198 -10.90 -6.42 -2.01
CA GLN A 198 -11.38 -7.77 -2.37
C GLN A 198 -11.30 -7.99 -3.88
N LEU A 199 -11.68 -6.99 -4.68
CA LEU A 199 -11.58 -7.05 -6.13
C LEU A 199 -10.13 -7.12 -6.61
N GLY A 200 -9.25 -6.24 -6.10
CA GLY A 200 -7.82 -6.24 -6.42
C GLY A 200 -7.15 -7.58 -6.13
N VAL A 201 -7.38 -8.11 -4.93
CA VAL A 201 -6.86 -9.43 -4.51
C VAL A 201 -7.45 -10.56 -5.36
N GLY A 202 -8.74 -10.49 -5.70
CA GLY A 202 -9.38 -11.46 -6.58
C GLY A 202 -8.74 -11.51 -7.97
N PHE A 203 -8.43 -10.35 -8.55
CA PHE A 203 -7.74 -10.28 -9.84
C PHE A 203 -6.30 -10.81 -9.77
N ASP A 204 -5.54 -10.48 -8.71
CA ASP A 204 -4.20 -11.05 -8.52
C ASP A 204 -4.23 -12.57 -8.38
N ALA A 205 -5.19 -13.09 -7.61
CA ALA A 205 -5.40 -14.54 -7.44
C ALA A 205 -5.64 -15.22 -8.79
N LEU A 206 -6.53 -14.65 -9.62
CA LEU A 206 -6.78 -15.18 -10.96
C LEU A 206 -5.55 -15.10 -11.85
N LYS A 207 -4.82 -13.99 -11.83
CA LYS A 207 -3.62 -13.82 -12.66
C LYS A 207 -2.51 -14.80 -12.28
N ARG A 208 -2.42 -15.17 -10.99
CA ARG A 208 -1.47 -16.16 -10.50
C ARG A 208 -1.82 -17.57 -10.93
N VAL A 209 -3.10 -17.96 -10.84
CA VAL A 209 -3.56 -19.32 -11.15
C VAL A 209 -3.71 -19.55 -12.66
N PHE A 210 -4.15 -18.53 -13.39
CA PHE A 210 -4.44 -18.58 -14.83
C PHE A 210 -3.70 -17.45 -15.56
N PRO A 211 -2.35 -17.47 -15.60
CA PRO A 211 -1.55 -16.40 -16.20
C PRO A 211 -1.84 -16.18 -17.70
N GLU A 212 -2.34 -17.21 -18.38
CA GLU A 212 -2.72 -17.21 -19.80
C GLU A 212 -4.06 -16.52 -20.11
N ALA A 213 -4.91 -16.29 -19.10
CA ALA A 213 -6.24 -15.75 -19.30
C ALA A 213 -6.19 -14.34 -19.90
N ALA A 214 -6.99 -14.11 -20.94
CA ALA A 214 -7.12 -12.78 -21.55
C ALA A 214 -8.00 -11.86 -20.70
N TRP A 215 -8.99 -12.43 -20.00
CA TRP A 215 -9.93 -11.73 -19.16
C TRP A 215 -9.95 -12.30 -17.75
N LEU A 216 -10.05 -11.40 -16.77
CA LEU A 216 -10.19 -11.73 -15.36
C LEU A 216 -11.55 -11.24 -14.89
N VAL A 217 -12.30 -12.09 -14.18
CA VAL A 217 -13.64 -11.76 -13.67
C VAL A 217 -13.77 -12.09 -12.20
N VAL A 218 -13.97 -11.07 -11.38
CA VAL A 218 -14.31 -11.23 -9.98
C VAL A 218 -15.83 -11.05 -9.83
N GLN A 219 -16.48 -12.05 -9.26
CA GLN A 219 -17.91 -12.08 -9.01
C GLN A 219 -18.17 -12.02 -7.50
N LEU A 220 -18.86 -10.98 -7.04
CA LEU A 220 -19.24 -10.82 -5.64
C LEU A 220 -20.73 -11.11 -5.46
N VAL A 221 -21.04 -12.11 -4.63
CA VAL A 221 -22.42 -12.47 -4.26
C VAL A 221 -22.88 -11.54 -3.14
N MET A 222 -23.91 -10.75 -3.43
CA MET A 222 -24.54 -9.83 -2.48
C MET A 222 -25.88 -10.41 -2.02
N GLU A 223 -25.99 -10.62 -0.71
CA GLU A 223 -27.23 -11.05 -0.02
C GLU A 223 -27.86 -12.34 -0.59
N LYS A 224 -27.07 -13.17 -1.27
CA LYS A 224 -27.55 -14.36 -2.01
C LYS A 224 -28.64 -14.04 -3.05
N GLU A 225 -28.75 -12.78 -3.46
CA GLU A 225 -29.75 -12.30 -4.39
C GLU A 225 -29.13 -11.77 -5.68
N TYR A 226 -27.97 -11.13 -5.58
CA TYR A 226 -27.29 -10.54 -6.73
C TYR A 226 -25.86 -11.07 -6.88
N VAL A 227 -25.40 -11.17 -8.11
CA VAL A 227 -23.98 -11.35 -8.44
C VAL A 227 -23.50 -10.09 -9.13
N LEU A 228 -22.55 -9.39 -8.51
CA LEU A 228 -21.86 -8.25 -9.08
C LEU A 228 -20.60 -8.75 -9.77
N SER A 229 -20.56 -8.68 -11.10
CA SER A 229 -19.40 -9.13 -11.88
C SER A 229 -18.56 -7.95 -12.33
N PHE A 230 -17.27 -8.00 -12.01
CA PHE A 230 -16.26 -7.03 -12.40
C PHE A 230 -15.28 -7.70 -13.33
N GLN A 231 -15.26 -7.27 -14.59
CA GLN A 231 -14.48 -7.88 -15.65
C GLN A 231 -13.43 -6.90 -16.19
N VAL A 232 -12.21 -7.39 -16.37
CA VAL A 232 -11.10 -6.59 -16.90
C VAL A 232 -10.19 -7.44 -17.79
N LYS A 233 -9.54 -6.80 -18.77
CA LYS A 233 -8.48 -7.45 -19.53
C LYS A 233 -7.27 -7.66 -18.63
N ALA A 234 -6.65 -8.84 -18.69
CA ALA A 234 -5.46 -9.14 -17.89
C ALA A 234 -4.33 -8.13 -18.13
N TYR A 235 -4.18 -7.65 -19.38
CA TYR A 235 -3.22 -6.60 -19.72
C TYR A 235 -3.49 -5.25 -19.02
N ASP A 236 -4.74 -4.80 -19.01
CA ASP A 236 -5.10 -3.53 -18.35
C ASP A 236 -4.91 -3.62 -16.83
N PHE A 237 -5.17 -4.80 -16.25
CA PHE A 237 -4.85 -5.09 -14.86
C PHE A 237 -3.34 -5.04 -14.58
N ASP A 238 -2.52 -5.67 -15.42
CA ASP A 238 -1.06 -5.64 -15.28
C ASP A 238 -0.49 -4.21 -15.37
N ILE A 239 -1.04 -3.36 -16.25
CA ILE A 239 -0.67 -1.93 -16.34
C ILE A 239 -0.99 -1.20 -15.04
N TRP A 240 -2.21 -1.36 -14.53
CA TRP A 240 -2.66 -0.71 -13.30
C TRP A 240 -1.84 -1.16 -12.09
N ARG A 241 -1.66 -2.48 -11.93
CA ARG A 241 -0.88 -3.08 -10.84
C ARG A 241 0.59 -2.65 -10.83
N ARG A 242 1.13 -2.23 -11.98
CA ARG A 242 2.50 -1.68 -12.11
C ARG A 242 2.57 -0.16 -11.93
N GLY A 243 1.47 0.51 -11.60
CA GLY A 243 1.44 1.96 -11.41
C GLY A 243 1.46 2.77 -12.70
N TYR A 244 1.15 2.18 -13.86
CA TYR A 244 1.11 2.91 -15.13
C TYR A 244 -0.28 3.52 -15.44
N LEU A 245 -1.29 3.17 -14.64
CA LEU A 245 -2.65 3.71 -14.73
C LEU A 245 -3.10 4.18 -13.36
N SER A 246 -3.81 5.31 -13.28
CA SER A 246 -4.44 5.74 -12.03
C SER A 246 -5.61 4.84 -11.67
N SER A 247 -5.92 4.72 -10.38
CA SER A 247 -7.05 3.92 -9.91
C SER A 247 -8.36 4.40 -10.50
N ASP A 248 -8.52 5.72 -10.64
CA ASP A 248 -9.71 6.32 -11.23
C ASP A 248 -9.90 5.91 -12.69
N ASP A 249 -8.83 5.97 -13.51
CA ASP A 249 -8.89 5.53 -14.89
C ASP A 249 -9.12 4.01 -15.00
N PHE A 250 -8.48 3.22 -14.15
CA PHE A 250 -8.66 1.78 -14.12
C PHE A 250 -10.11 1.40 -13.82
N TRP A 251 -10.63 1.81 -12.66
CA TRP A 251 -11.96 1.43 -12.22
C TRP A 251 -13.04 2.03 -13.11
N LYS A 252 -12.95 3.28 -13.53
CA LYS A 252 -14.02 3.93 -14.30
C LYS A 252 -14.01 3.55 -15.79
N LYS A 253 -12.84 3.28 -16.38
CA LYS A 253 -12.71 3.12 -17.84
C LYS A 253 -12.28 1.73 -18.30
N ARG A 254 -11.64 0.92 -17.45
CA ARG A 254 -11.14 -0.42 -17.83
C ARG A 254 -11.98 -1.57 -17.29
N VAL A 255 -12.64 -1.37 -16.15
CA VAL A 255 -13.45 -2.42 -15.52
C VAL A 255 -14.89 -2.36 -16.01
N LEU A 256 -15.33 -3.42 -16.69
CA LEU A 256 -16.71 -3.67 -17.07
C LEU A 256 -17.49 -4.21 -15.87
N ARG A 257 -18.73 -3.79 -15.71
CA ARG A 257 -19.59 -4.13 -14.57
C ARG A 257 -20.91 -4.70 -15.06
N TYR A 258 -21.28 -5.86 -14.53
CA TYR A 258 -22.54 -6.51 -14.81
C TYR A 258 -23.20 -6.94 -13.50
N VAL A 259 -24.54 -6.93 -13.48
CA VAL A 259 -25.31 -7.34 -12.31
C VAL A 259 -26.31 -8.40 -12.72
N TYR A 260 -26.25 -9.56 -12.08
CA TYR A 260 -27.20 -10.64 -12.31
C TYR A 260 -28.08 -10.84 -11.08
N ASN A 261 -29.41 -10.88 -11.27
CA ASN A 261 -30.35 -11.23 -10.22
C ASN A 261 -30.55 -12.76 -10.20
N ILE A 262 -30.08 -13.41 -9.14
CA ILE A 262 -30.11 -14.87 -8.97
C ILE A 262 -31.55 -15.38 -8.91
N ARG A 263 -32.44 -14.67 -8.20
CA ARG A 263 -33.83 -15.09 -7.99
C ARG A 263 -34.65 -15.00 -9.27
N ARG A 264 -34.48 -13.90 -10.01
CA ARG A 264 -35.20 -13.62 -11.26
C ARG A 264 -34.55 -14.26 -12.48
N ARG A 265 -33.32 -14.76 -12.33
CA ARG A 265 -32.50 -15.37 -13.39
C ARG A 265 -32.28 -14.46 -14.59
N GLU A 266 -32.11 -13.17 -14.36
CA GLU A 266 -31.96 -12.16 -15.40
C GLU A 266 -30.79 -11.21 -15.10
N GLU A 267 -30.20 -10.66 -16.16
CA GLU A 267 -29.24 -9.58 -16.05
C GLU A 267 -29.95 -8.22 -15.93
N ILE A 268 -29.52 -7.44 -14.95
CA ILE A 268 -30.02 -6.09 -14.72
C ILE A 268 -29.43 -5.15 -15.78
N GLN A 269 -30.30 -4.64 -16.64
CA GLN A 269 -29.90 -3.76 -17.75
C GLN A 269 -29.51 -2.35 -17.27
N ASP A 270 -30.26 -1.80 -16.30
CA ASP A 270 -29.93 -0.51 -15.69
C ASP A 270 -28.98 -0.69 -14.50
N VAL A 271 -27.72 -0.99 -14.82
CA VAL A 271 -26.65 -1.15 -13.82
C VAL A 271 -26.47 0.13 -13.01
N ARG A 272 -26.52 1.32 -13.63
CA ARG A 272 -26.32 2.58 -12.90
C ARG A 272 -27.42 2.84 -11.89
N GLY A 273 -28.68 2.65 -12.29
CA GLY A 273 -29.83 2.74 -11.39
C GLY A 273 -29.72 1.75 -10.23
N PHE A 274 -29.30 0.52 -10.51
CA PHE A 274 -29.06 -0.49 -9.47
C PHE A 274 -28.04 -0.03 -8.43
N TYR A 275 -26.86 0.45 -8.87
CA TYR A 275 -25.82 0.89 -7.93
C TYR A 275 -26.25 2.14 -7.14
N SER A 276 -27.01 3.05 -7.76
CA SER A 276 -27.58 4.21 -7.05
C SER A 276 -28.58 3.78 -5.98
N GLU A 277 -29.46 2.84 -6.29
CA GLU A 277 -30.46 2.33 -5.33
C GLU A 277 -29.79 1.55 -4.18
N LYS A 278 -28.86 0.64 -4.50
CA LYS A 278 -28.28 -0.29 -3.51
C LYS A 278 -27.14 0.29 -2.69
N PHE A 279 -26.38 1.23 -3.25
CA PHE A 279 -25.17 1.76 -2.61
C PHE A 279 -25.19 3.28 -2.44
N GLY A 280 -26.21 3.97 -2.93
CA GLY A 280 -26.31 5.43 -2.80
C GLY A 280 -25.26 6.20 -3.61
N VAL A 281 -24.66 5.58 -4.63
CA VAL A 281 -23.63 6.20 -5.47
C VAL A 281 -24.12 6.42 -6.90
N VAL A 282 -23.71 7.53 -7.51
CA VAL A 282 -23.94 7.81 -8.93
C VAL A 282 -22.60 7.66 -9.65
N PHE A 283 -22.56 6.77 -10.65
CA PHE A 283 -21.41 6.54 -11.51
C PHE A 283 -21.50 7.33 -12.82
#